data_AF-A0A800GLU5-F1
#
_entry.id   AF-A0A800GLU5-F1
#
_cell.length_a   1.000
_cell.length_b   1.000
_cell.length_c   1.000
_cell.angle_alpha   90.00
_cell.angle_beta   90.00
_cell.angle_gamma   90.00
#
_symmetry.space_group_name_H-M   'P 1'
#
loop_
_entity.id
_entity.type
_entity.pdbx_description
1 polymer ?
#
loop_
_entity_poly.entity_id
_entity_poly.type
_entity_poly.pdbx_seq_one_letter_code
_entity_poly.pdbx_strand_id
1 'polypeptide(L)'
;MLELADEDIVVNVQGDEPMIPPTVINQVAKNLQINADAGLCSLYEFIKNPDEVDDPNVVKVVTDNLDMALYFSRSRIPFNRDERHDVS
;
A
#
# COMPACT_ATOMS: atom_id res chain seq x y z
N MET A 1 11.93 -24.23 -11.96
CA MET A 1 11.10 -23.01 -12.10
C MET A 1 9.74 -23.34 -11.52
N LEU A 2 9.05 -22.40 -10.89
CA LEU A 2 7.67 -22.63 -10.46
C LEU A 2 6.81 -22.61 -11.74
N GLU A 3 6.21 -23.73 -12.11
CA GLU A 3 5.41 -23.90 -13.34
C GLU A 3 4.02 -23.27 -13.17
N LEU A 4 3.97 -21.93 -13.09
CA LEU A 4 2.74 -21.17 -12.85
C LEU A 4 1.94 -20.95 -14.14
N ALA A 5 0.61 -21.02 -14.04
CA ALA A 5 -0.33 -20.65 -15.08
C ALA A 5 -0.54 -19.12 -15.12
N ASP A 6 -1.11 -18.60 -16.21
CA ASP A 6 -1.34 -17.15 -16.37
C ASP A 6 -2.38 -16.62 -15.35
N GLU A 7 -3.23 -17.50 -14.83
CA GLU A 7 -4.28 -17.16 -13.86
C GLU A 7 -3.83 -17.32 -12.40
N ASP A 8 -2.60 -17.79 -12.16
CA ASP A 8 -2.10 -18.02 -10.81
C ASP A 8 -1.86 -16.69 -10.08
N ILE A 9 -2.40 -16.58 -8.87
CA ILE A 9 -2.18 -15.43 -8.00
C ILE A 9 -0.89 -15.63 -7.20
N VAL A 10 0.09 -14.75 -7.45
CA VAL A 10 1.33 -14.71 -6.68
C VAL A 10 1.27 -13.60 -5.64
N VAL A 11 1.43 -13.95 -4.37
CA VAL A 11 1.58 -12.97 -3.28
C VAL A 11 3.04 -12.86 -2.90
N ASN A 12 3.62 -11.68 -3.08
CA ASN A 12 4.97 -11.39 -2.62
C ASN A 12 4.95 -11.00 -1.13
N VAL A 13 5.64 -11.77 -0.29
CA VAL A 13 5.80 -11.49 1.14
C VAL A 13 7.23 -11.02 1.36
N GLN A 14 7.41 -9.76 1.78
CA GLN A 14 8.74 -9.21 2.00
C GLN A 14 9.35 -9.78 3.28
N GLY A 15 10.65 -10.08 3.25
CA GLY A 15 11.37 -10.74 4.36
C GLY A 15 11.74 -9.80 5.52
N ASP A 16 11.57 -8.49 5.34
CA ASP A 16 11.75 -7.44 6.34
C ASP A 16 10.49 -7.20 7.20
N GLU A 17 9.37 -7.85 6.88
CA GLU A 17 8.11 -7.84 7.64
C GLU A 17 7.84 -9.19 8.34
N PRO A 18 8.68 -9.62 9.30
CA PRO A 18 8.61 -10.97 9.89
C PRO A 18 7.34 -11.23 10.72
N MET A 19 6.64 -10.16 11.12
CA MET A 19 5.44 -10.22 11.96
C MET A 19 4.15 -10.05 11.15
N ILE A 20 4.21 -10.09 9.82
CA ILE A 20 3.02 -9.97 8.97
C ILE A 20 2.01 -11.09 9.29
N PRO A 21 0.77 -10.76 9.68
CA PRO A 21 -0.21 -11.78 10.00
C PRO A 21 -0.57 -12.61 8.75
N PRO A 22 -0.67 -13.95 8.83
CA PRO A 22 -1.08 -14.78 7.69
C PRO A 22 -2.45 -14.40 7.12
N THR A 23 -3.33 -13.84 7.93
CA THR A 23 -4.65 -13.33 7.51
C THR A 23 -4.52 -12.20 6.49
N VAL A 24 -3.49 -11.36 6.59
CA VAL A 24 -3.19 -10.24 5.68
C VAL A 24 -2.78 -10.80 4.32
N ILE A 25 -1.91 -11.81 4.29
CA ILE A 25 -1.48 -12.50 3.05
C ILE A 25 -2.70 -13.06 2.30
N ASN A 26 -3.57 -13.79 3.01
CA ASN A 26 -4.79 -14.36 2.44
C ASN A 26 -5.77 -13.27 1.96
N GLN A 27 -5.83 -12.14 2.65
CA GLN A 27 -6.68 -11.02 2.26
C GLN A 27 -6.24 -10.41 0.92
N VAL A 28 -4.93 -10.25 0.67
CA VAL A 28 -4.42 -9.73 -0.62
C VAL A 28 -4.80 -10.66 -1.76
N ALA A 29 -4.57 -11.96 -1.61
CA ALA A 29 -4.92 -12.94 -2.62
C ALA A 29 -6.42 -12.91 -2.96
N LYS A 30 -7.26 -12.85 -1.92
CA LYS A 30 -8.72 -12.77 -2.09
C LYS A 30 -9.14 -11.47 -2.77
N ASN A 31 -8.55 -10.33 -2.40
CA ASN A 31 -8.86 -9.04 -3.00
C ASN A 31 -8.55 -9.02 -4.50
N LEU A 32 -7.40 -9.57 -4.90
CA LEU A 32 -7.05 -9.69 -6.32
C LEU A 32 -8.00 -10.64 -7.05
N GLN A 33 -8.36 -11.77 -6.43
CA GLN A 33 -9.27 -12.75 -7.04
C GLN A 33 -10.66 -12.19 -7.35
N ILE A 34 -11.20 -11.32 -6.48
CA ILE A 34 -12.56 -10.77 -6.63
C ILE A 34 -12.61 -9.49 -7.46
N ASN A 35 -11.47 -8.83 -7.69
CA ASN A 35 -11.39 -7.58 -8.43
C ASN A 35 -10.80 -7.82 -9.83
N ALA A 36 -11.67 -8.19 -10.78
CA ALA A 36 -11.27 -8.52 -12.15
C ALA A 36 -10.64 -7.33 -12.92
N ASP A 37 -10.88 -6.09 -12.48
CA ASP A 37 -10.33 -4.89 -13.10
C ASP A 37 -8.91 -4.55 -12.60
N ALA A 38 -8.44 -5.21 -11.54
CA ALA A 38 -7.13 -4.99 -10.95
C ALA A 38 -6.13 -6.08 -11.36
N GLY A 39 -5.03 -5.69 -12.02
CA GLY A 39 -3.90 -6.60 -12.31
C GLY A 39 -2.90 -6.74 -11.15
N LEU A 40 -3.07 -5.97 -10.08
CA LEU A 40 -2.21 -5.94 -8.89
C LEU A 40 -3.04 -5.52 -7.68
N CYS A 41 -2.82 -6.17 -6.54
CA CYS A 41 -3.39 -5.77 -5.25
C CYS A 41 -2.27 -5.65 -4.21
N SER A 42 -2.38 -4.64 -3.34
CA SER A 42 -1.52 -4.45 -2.18
C SER A 42 -2.37 -3.97 -1.00
N LEU A 43 -1.77 -3.89 0.18
CA LEU A 43 -2.42 -3.37 1.39
C LEU A 43 -1.68 -2.14 1.88
N TYR A 44 -2.41 -1.29 2.58
CA TYR A 44 -1.88 -0.14 3.28
C TYR A 44 -2.51 -0.08 4.67
N GLU A 45 -1.88 0.66 5.56
CA GLU A 45 -2.46 1.02 6.85
C GLU A 45 -2.48 2.54 7.03
N PHE A 46 -3.30 2.99 7.98
CA PHE A 46 -3.30 4.40 8.35
C PHE A 46 -2.06 4.72 9.19
N ILE A 47 -1.34 5.77 8.77
CA ILE A 47 -0.24 6.34 9.55
C ILE A 47 -0.80 6.84 10.88
N LYS A 48 -0.27 6.31 12.00
CA LYS A 48 -0.68 6.68 13.36
C LYS A 48 0.32 7.61 14.03
N ASN A 49 1.59 7.51 13.65
CA ASN A 49 2.65 8.36 14.15
C ASN A 49 2.90 9.51 13.15
N PRO A 50 2.70 10.79 13.54
CA PRO A 50 2.95 11.92 12.66
C PRO A 50 4.38 11.97 12.10
N ASP A 51 5.38 11.45 12.81
CA ASP A 51 6.78 11.45 12.35
C ASP A 51 6.99 10.58 11.09
N GLU A 52 6.14 9.57 10.87
CA GLU A 52 6.21 8.68 9.70
C GLU A 52 5.76 9.37 8.40
N VAL A 53 5.01 10.47 8.51
CA VAL A 53 4.50 11.22 7.34
C VAL A 53 5.66 11.77 6.52
N ASP A 54 6.69 12.28 7.20
CA ASP A 54 7.86 12.91 6.60
C ASP A 54 9.06 11.94 6.47
N ASP A 55 8.97 10.71 7.00
CA ASP A 55 10.02 9.68 6.86
C ASP A 55 10.09 9.15 5.41
N PRO A 56 11.23 9.30 4.69
CA PRO A 56 11.40 8.79 3.34
C PRO A 56 11.53 7.26 3.25
N ASN A 57 11.67 6.55 4.37
CA ASN A 57 11.64 5.08 4.43
C ASN A 57 10.20 4.54 4.43
N VAL A 58 9.23 5.36 4.80
CA VAL A 58 7.80 5.02 4.75
C VAL A 58 7.24 5.47 3.40
N VAL A 59 6.74 4.52 2.61
CA VAL A 59 6.05 4.80 1.34
C VAL A 59 4.60 5.14 1.65
N LYS A 60 4.17 6.33 1.23
CA LYS A 60 2.80 6.82 1.34
C LYS A 60 2.01 6.44 0.08
N VAL A 61 0.72 6.20 0.23
CA VAL A 61 -0.22 5.93 -0.88
C VAL A 61 -1.42 6.88 -0.79
N VAL A 62 -1.91 7.30 -1.94
CA VAL A 62 -3.21 7.97 -2.09
C VAL A 62 -4.11 7.07 -2.91
N THR A 63 -5.34 6.86 -2.44
CA THR A 63 -6.38 6.07 -3.12
C THR A 63 -7.54 6.95 -3.59
N ASP A 64 -8.34 6.42 -4.51
CA ASP A 64 -9.67 6.98 -4.79
C ASP A 64 -10.73 6.43 -3.80
N ASN A 65 -12.00 6.77 -4.04
CA ASN A 65 -13.11 6.35 -3.18
C ASN A 65 -13.49 4.86 -3.34
N LEU A 66 -12.82 4.13 -4.24
CA LEU A 66 -12.99 2.69 -4.47
C LEU A 66 -11.75 1.90 -4.03
N ASP A 67 -10.88 2.52 -3.21
CA ASP A 67 -9.61 1.96 -2.72
C ASP A 67 -8.60 1.60 -3.83
N MET A 68 -8.77 2.18 -5.02
CA MET A 68 -7.78 2.04 -6.09
C MET A 68 -6.62 3.00 -5.84
N ALA A 69 -5.41 2.48 -5.75
CA ALA A 69 -4.22 3.30 -5.58
C ALA A 69 -4.01 4.23 -6.78
N LEU A 70 -4.04 5.53 -6.51
CA LEU A 70 -3.76 6.57 -7.50
C LEU A 70 -2.25 6.84 -7.61
N TYR A 71 -1.55 6.88 -6.48
CA TYR A 71 -0.13 7.22 -6.45
C TYR A 71 0.58 6.74 -5.19
N PHE A 72 1.84 6.30 -5.35
CA PHE A 72 2.76 5.97 -4.27
C PHE A 72 3.93 6.97 -4.26
N SER A 73 4.36 7.41 -3.08
CA SER A 73 5.50 8.31 -2.94
C SER A 73 6.21 8.18 -1.60
N ARG A 74 7.52 8.47 -1.58
CA ARG A 74 8.26 8.70 -0.33
C ARG A 74 8.12 10.13 0.19
N SER A 75 7.64 11.06 -0.64
CA SER A 75 7.28 12.41 -0.20
C SER A 75 5.96 12.41 0.56
N ARG A 76 5.75 13.43 1.40
CA ARG A 76 4.48 13.66 2.10
C ARG A 76 3.35 13.87 1.09
N ILE A 77 2.43 12.91 1.03
CA ILE A 77 1.19 12.97 0.24
C ILE A 77 0.01 12.41 1.07
N PRO A 78 -1.21 12.95 0.89
CA PRO A 78 -1.50 14.19 0.17
C PRO A 78 -0.91 15.40 0.91
N PHE A 79 -0.53 16.43 0.16
CA PHE A 79 0.00 17.64 0.76
C PHE A 79 -1.13 18.42 1.45
N ASN A 80 -1.02 18.62 2.77
CA ASN A 80 -1.94 19.48 3.50
C ASN A 80 -1.56 20.95 3.28
N ARG A 81 -2.37 21.65 2.49
CA ARG A 81 -2.11 23.05 2.12
C ARG A 81 -2.20 24.01 3.31
N ASP A 82 -3.11 23.75 4.22
CA ASP A 82 -3.49 24.71 5.27
C ASP A 82 -2.62 24.58 6.54
N GLU A 83 -1.85 23.49 6.66
CA GLU A 83 -0.92 23.25 7.79
C GLU A 83 0.46 23.89 7.62
N ARG A 84 0.72 24.63 6.54
CA ARG A 84 1.93 25.48 6.49
C ARG A 84 1.78 26.59 7.52
N HIS A 85 2.36 26.37 8.70
CA HIS A 85 2.73 27.45 9.60
C HIS A 85 3.48 28.51 8.79
N ASP A 86 2.97 29.74 8.87
CA ASP A 86 3.57 30.92 8.28
C ASP A 86 5.08 30.92 8.49
N VAL A 87 5.82 30.91 7.40
CA VAL A 87 7.25 31.19 7.41
C VAL A 87 7.37 32.69 7.68
N SER A 88 7.45 33.07 8.95
CA SER A 88 8.01 34.35 9.38
C SER A 88 9.53 34.31 9.33
#